data_AF-A0A1I7IC37-F1
#
_entry.id   AF-A0A1I7IC37-F1
#
_cell.length_a   1.000
_cell.length_b   1.000
_cell.length_c   1.000
_cell.angle_alpha   90.00
_cell.angle_beta   90.00
_cell.angle_gamma   90.00
#
_symmetry.space_group_name_H-M   'P 1'
#
loop_
_entity.id
_entity.type
_entity.pdbx_description
1 polymer ?
#
loop_
_entity_poly.entity_id
_entity_poly.type
_entity_poly.pdbx_seq_one_letter_code
_entity_poly.pdbx_strand_id
1 'polypeptide(L)'
;MFKFRKTVVLATAGMSILLALAGCGAEKKTQINTTDGITNILDYVTVDFNGKNGEGTAFVNVDYDGMETEMVGGKEKIEELDELGDLTELTKYINAVSSISVSIDKNKELSNGDEVVVSVTYDETAAESAGVVFGDETSKSFEVKGLKK
;
A
#
# COMPACT_ATOMS: atom_id res chain seq x y z
N MET A 1 -51.76 -3.96 25.22
CA MET A 1 -50.42 -4.25 25.79
C MET A 1 -50.39 -5.68 26.31
N PHE A 2 -49.97 -6.63 25.48
CA PHE A 2 -49.87 -8.04 25.85
C PHE A 2 -48.40 -8.40 26.11
N LYS A 3 -48.17 -8.91 27.32
CA LYS A 3 -46.91 -9.41 27.85
C LYS A 3 -46.56 -10.75 27.19
N PHE A 4 -45.28 -10.96 26.90
CA PHE A 4 -44.70 -12.31 26.90
C PHE A 4 -43.67 -12.43 28.02
N ARG A 5 -43.85 -13.49 28.81
CA ARG A 5 -42.97 -13.99 29.88
C ARG A 5 -42.46 -15.36 29.44
N LYS A 6 -41.41 -15.80 30.15
CA LYS A 6 -40.82 -17.15 30.36
C LYS A 6 -39.53 -17.33 29.53
N THR A 7 -38.36 -17.65 30.10
CA THR A 7 -38.02 -18.67 31.14
C THR A 7 -36.59 -18.30 31.66
N VAL A 8 -36.22 -18.17 32.97
CA VAL A 8 -35.91 -19.21 34.00
C VAL A 8 -34.73 -20.11 33.52
N VAL A 9 -33.53 -20.28 34.14
CA VAL A 9 -33.15 -20.30 35.58
C VAL A 9 -31.61 -20.51 35.84
N LEU A 10 -31.18 -20.26 37.10
CA LEU A 10 -30.01 -20.73 37.92
C LEU A 10 -28.58 -20.66 37.33
N ALA A 11 -27.63 -19.85 37.83
CA ALA A 11 -26.96 -19.76 39.15
C ALA A 11 -25.99 -20.91 39.47
N THR A 12 -24.68 -20.60 39.52
CA THR A 12 -23.79 -20.94 40.65
C THR A 12 -22.54 -20.06 40.62
N ALA A 13 -22.28 -19.40 41.74
CA ALA A 13 -21.07 -18.66 42.03
C ALA A 13 -19.91 -19.63 42.34
N GLY A 14 -18.73 -19.33 41.79
CA GLY A 14 -17.44 -19.93 42.14
C GLY A 14 -16.37 -18.86 42.02
N MET A 15 -15.98 -18.31 43.16
CA MET A 15 -14.96 -17.28 43.34
C MET A 15 -13.56 -17.89 43.11
N SER A 16 -12.74 -17.37 42.20
CA SER A 16 -11.35 -16.90 42.47
C SER A 16 -10.55 -16.57 41.21
N ILE A 17 -9.81 -15.47 41.35
CA ILE A 17 -8.91 -14.75 40.44
C ILE A 17 -7.86 -15.65 39.78
N LEU A 18 -7.63 -15.46 38.48
CA LEU A 18 -6.29 -15.44 37.88
C LEU A 18 -6.32 -14.56 36.62
N LEU A 19 -5.49 -13.51 36.62
CA LEU A 19 -5.17 -12.73 35.44
C LEU A 19 -4.53 -13.66 34.39
N ALA A 20 -5.15 -13.74 33.22
CA ALA A 20 -4.41 -13.85 31.99
C ALA A 20 -5.00 -12.79 31.06
N LEU A 21 -4.32 -11.64 31.02
CA LEU A 21 -4.35 -10.78 29.87
C LEU A 21 -3.77 -11.60 28.70
N ALA A 22 -4.61 -12.43 28.08
CA ALA A 22 -4.51 -12.62 26.66
C ALA A 22 -5.05 -11.32 26.04
N GLY A 23 -4.27 -10.25 26.21
CA GLY A 23 -4.30 -9.15 25.28
C GLY A 23 -3.92 -9.76 23.96
N CYS A 24 -4.92 -10.21 23.21
CA CYS A 24 -4.83 -10.30 21.78
C CYS A 24 -4.66 -8.85 21.33
N GLY A 25 -3.44 -8.33 21.49
CA GLY A 25 -2.96 -7.15 20.81
C GLY A 25 -2.78 -7.53 19.35
N ALA A 26 -3.88 -7.88 18.70
CA ALA A 26 -4.00 -7.58 17.29
C ALA A 26 -4.08 -6.06 17.26
N GLU A 27 -2.91 -5.42 17.16
CA GLU A 27 -2.82 -4.05 16.72
C GLU A 27 -3.76 -3.95 15.52
N LYS A 28 -4.83 -3.16 15.68
CA LYS A 28 -5.67 -2.82 14.53
C LYS A 28 -4.76 -2.04 13.62
N LYS A 29 -4.11 -2.73 12.66
CA LYS A 29 -3.44 -2.12 11.53
C LYS A 29 -4.43 -1.08 11.02
N THR A 30 -4.07 0.20 11.12
CA THR A 30 -4.84 1.29 10.56
C THR A 30 -4.88 1.03 9.08
N GLN A 31 -5.96 0.39 8.62
CA GLN A 31 -6.20 0.22 7.20
C GLN A 31 -6.26 1.63 6.64
N ILE A 32 -5.28 2.00 5.81
CA ILE A 32 -5.40 3.12 4.90
C ILE A 32 -6.66 2.80 4.08
N ASN A 33 -7.79 3.38 4.48
CA ASN A 33 -9.06 3.21 3.80
C ASN A 33 -9.06 4.19 2.63
N THR A 34 -8.26 3.86 1.62
CA THR A 34 -8.52 4.36 0.28
C THR A 34 -9.83 3.74 -0.18
N THR A 35 -10.57 4.43 -1.04
CA THR A 35 -11.92 4.04 -1.49
C THR A 35 -12.01 2.58 -1.98
N ASP A 36 -10.88 2.00 -2.41
CA ASP A 36 -10.78 0.63 -2.94
C ASP A 36 -10.08 -0.38 -2.00
N GLY A 37 -9.42 0.09 -0.93
CA GLY A 37 -8.61 -0.73 -0.03
C GLY A 37 -7.30 -1.21 -0.69
N ILE A 38 -6.21 -1.21 0.09
CA ILE A 38 -4.87 -1.69 -0.30
C ILE A 38 -4.23 -0.86 -1.44
N THR A 39 -3.16 -0.13 -1.14
CA THR A 39 -2.41 0.65 -2.15
C THR A 39 -1.58 -0.30 -3.02
N ASN A 40 -1.76 -0.30 -4.34
CA ASN A 40 -0.91 -1.07 -5.24
C ASN A 40 0.20 -0.18 -5.81
N ILE A 41 1.46 -0.54 -5.56
CA ILE A 41 2.63 0.24 -6.00
C ILE A 41 2.60 0.46 -7.53
N LEU A 42 2.13 -0.52 -8.30
CA LEU A 42 2.12 -0.52 -9.76
C LEU A 42 1.09 0.45 -10.38
N ASP A 43 0.18 0.99 -9.58
CA ASP A 43 -0.78 2.01 -10.04
C ASP A 43 -0.16 3.41 -10.08
N TYR A 44 0.97 3.61 -9.40
CA TYR A 44 1.77 4.84 -9.45
C TYR A 44 2.92 4.76 -10.47
N VAL A 45 3.03 3.63 -11.18
CA VAL A 45 4.07 3.40 -12.17
C VAL A 45 3.56 3.77 -13.56
N THR A 46 4.34 4.60 -14.25
CA THR A 46 4.15 4.89 -15.67
C THR A 46 5.40 4.53 -16.46
N VAL A 47 5.22 4.12 -17.72
CA VAL A 47 6.33 3.79 -18.63
C VAL A 47 6.18 4.60 -19.91
N ASP A 48 7.16 5.46 -20.17
CA ASP A 48 7.25 6.23 -21.40
C ASP A 48 8.20 5.55 -22.38
N PHE A 49 7.82 5.55 -23.67
CA PHE A 49 8.66 5.01 -24.74
C PHE A 49 9.07 6.12 -25.70
N ASN A 50 10.36 6.16 -26.04
CA ASN A 50 10.91 7.12 -26.99
C ASN A 50 11.95 6.45 -27.89
N GLY A 51 12.17 6.99 -29.08
CA GLY A 51 13.12 6.49 -30.06
C GLY A 51 12.44 6.04 -31.34
N LYS A 52 13.21 5.32 -32.16
CA LYS A 52 12.71 4.68 -33.38
C LYS A 52 12.32 3.24 -33.09
N ASN A 53 11.42 2.71 -33.90
CA ASN A 53 11.04 1.31 -33.86
C ASN A 53 12.27 0.42 -34.12
N GLY A 54 12.64 -0.44 -33.16
CA GLY A 54 13.87 -1.25 -33.18
C GLY A 54 15.05 -0.62 -32.41
N GLU A 55 14.93 0.65 -32.02
CA GLU A 55 15.93 1.40 -31.24
C GLU A 55 15.26 2.11 -30.04
N GLY A 56 14.05 1.68 -29.66
CA GLY A 56 13.25 2.33 -28.63
C GLY A 56 13.89 2.17 -27.25
N THR A 57 13.65 3.15 -26.37
CA THR A 57 14.06 3.15 -24.97
C THR A 57 12.85 3.37 -24.07
N ALA A 58 12.77 2.61 -22.97
CA ALA A 58 11.74 2.76 -21.95
C ALA A 58 12.26 3.60 -20.77
N PHE A 59 11.38 4.45 -20.23
CA PHE A 59 11.63 5.28 -19.06
C PHE A 59 10.53 4.99 -18.03
N VAL A 60 10.91 4.41 -16.90
CA VAL A 60 9.99 4.11 -15.80
C VAL A 60 9.95 5.31 -14.87
N ASN A 61 8.76 5.84 -14.61
CA ASN A 61 8.51 6.89 -13.64
C ASN A 61 7.57 6.38 -12.56
N VAL A 62 7.81 6.79 -11.31
CA VAL A 62 7.01 6.39 -10.15
C VAL A 62 6.56 7.66 -9.44
N ASP A 63 5.26 7.78 -9.18
CA ASP A 63 4.69 8.88 -8.39
C ASP A 63 4.77 8.56 -6.89
N TYR A 64 5.98 8.71 -6.33
CA TYR A 64 6.22 8.49 -4.90
C TYR A 64 5.46 9.49 -4.02
N ASP A 65 5.35 10.74 -4.45
CA ASP A 65 4.65 11.79 -3.69
C ASP A 65 3.14 11.50 -3.61
N GLY A 66 2.54 11.07 -4.73
CA GLY A 66 1.14 10.65 -4.79
C GLY A 66 0.87 9.44 -3.91
N MET A 67 1.78 8.45 -3.94
CA MET A 67 1.69 7.25 -3.11
C MET A 67 1.80 7.58 -1.61
N GLU A 68 2.78 8.38 -1.20
CA GLU A 68 2.92 8.83 0.19
C GLU A 68 1.69 9.61 0.64
N THR A 69 1.21 10.54 -0.20
CA THR A 69 0.00 11.34 0.07
C THR A 69 -1.20 10.43 0.32
N GLU A 70 -1.37 9.39 -0.49
CA GLU A 70 -2.47 8.45 -0.33
C GLU A 70 -2.31 7.59 0.94
N MET A 71 -1.11 7.10 1.22
CA MET A 71 -0.80 6.34 2.44
C MET A 71 -1.07 7.16 3.70
N VAL A 72 -0.73 8.45 3.73
CA VAL A 72 -0.99 9.31 4.89
C VAL A 72 -2.49 9.65 5.03
N GLY A 73 -3.29 9.46 3.97
CA GLY A 73 -4.72 9.80 3.95
C GLY A 73 -5.03 11.20 3.41
N GLY A 74 -4.09 11.80 2.67
CA GLY A 74 -4.25 13.07 1.97
C GLY A 74 -3.34 14.18 2.49
N LYS A 75 -3.24 15.25 1.68
CA LYS A 75 -2.37 16.40 1.97
C LYS A 75 -2.73 17.12 3.27
N GLU A 76 -4.02 17.24 3.58
CA GLU A 76 -4.48 17.84 4.84
C GLU A 76 -3.94 17.11 6.07
N LYS A 77 -3.83 15.77 5.98
CA LYS A 77 -3.29 14.96 7.09
C LYS A 77 -1.77 15.09 7.21
N ILE A 78 -1.06 15.25 6.09
CA ILE A 78 0.37 15.56 6.09
C ILE A 78 0.61 16.91 6.78
N GLU A 79 -0.15 17.94 6.40
CA GLU A 79 -0.04 19.28 7.00
C GLU A 79 -0.35 19.25 8.51
N GLU A 80 -1.39 18.52 8.92
CA GLU A 80 -1.72 18.33 10.35
C GLU A 80 -0.55 17.67 11.11
N LEU A 81 0.05 16.61 10.57
CA LEU A 81 1.16 15.90 11.23
C LEU A 81 2.43 16.76 11.30
N ASP A 82 2.70 17.56 10.27
CA ASP A 82 3.84 18.49 10.24
C ASP A 82 3.66 19.62 11.28
N GLU A 83 2.47 20.23 11.35
CA GLU A 83 2.16 21.29 12.32
C GLU A 83 2.18 20.79 13.77
N LEU A 84 1.75 19.56 14.02
CA LEU A 84 1.82 18.92 15.34
C LEU A 84 3.25 18.51 15.73
N GLY A 85 4.21 18.56 14.80
CA GLY A 85 5.58 18.14 15.01
C GLY A 85 5.72 16.63 15.19
N ASP A 86 4.73 15.85 14.76
CA ASP A 86 4.74 14.39 14.84
C ASP A 86 5.51 13.78 13.66
N LEU A 87 6.78 14.19 13.56
CA LEU A 87 7.70 13.72 12.53
C LEU A 87 7.93 12.21 12.61
N THR A 88 7.67 11.60 13.76
CA THR A 88 7.81 10.15 13.97
C THR A 88 6.77 9.38 13.16
N GLU A 89 5.54 9.89 13.09
CA GLU A 89 4.49 9.28 12.27
C GLU A 89 4.80 9.40 10.78
N LEU A 90 5.18 10.60 10.32
CA LEU A 90 5.51 10.85 8.91
C LEU A 90 6.72 10.00 8.44
N THR A 91 7.73 9.84 9.30
CA THR A 91 8.92 9.03 9.02
C THR A 91 8.58 7.57 8.68
N LYS A 92 7.50 7.00 9.24
CA LYS A 92 7.10 5.62 8.92
C LYS A 92 6.68 5.49 7.46
N TYR A 93 5.86 6.43 6.96
CA TYR A 93 5.43 6.44 5.57
C TYR A 93 6.60 6.67 4.61
N ILE A 94 7.49 7.61 4.95
CA ILE A 94 8.73 7.86 4.19
C ILE A 94 9.57 6.58 4.10
N ASN A 95 9.73 5.84 5.20
CA ASN A 95 10.51 4.59 5.21
C ASN A 95 9.86 3.51 4.34
N ALA A 96 8.54 3.36 4.41
CA ALA A 96 7.81 2.41 3.59
C ALA A 96 7.98 2.72 2.09
N VAL A 97 7.80 3.98 1.68
CA VAL A 97 7.98 4.42 0.29
C VAL A 97 9.45 4.28 -0.16
N SER A 98 10.40 4.68 0.69
CA SER A 98 11.84 4.59 0.39
C SER A 98 12.36 3.17 0.26
N SER A 99 11.62 2.18 0.80
CA SER A 99 11.97 0.76 0.66
C SER A 99 11.64 0.18 -0.71
N ILE A 100 10.84 0.89 -1.52
CA ILE A 100 10.36 0.40 -2.81
C ILE A 100 11.51 0.39 -3.82
N SER A 101 11.67 -0.75 -4.47
CA SER A 101 12.58 -0.94 -5.61
C SER A 101 11.80 -1.34 -6.85
N VAL A 102 12.01 -0.59 -7.93
CA VAL A 102 11.35 -0.79 -9.22
C VAL A 102 12.38 -1.20 -10.27
N SER A 103 12.05 -2.21 -11.06
CA SER A 103 12.91 -2.74 -12.12
C SER A 103 12.11 -3.03 -13.39
N ILE A 104 12.78 -3.02 -14.54
CA ILE A 104 12.20 -3.36 -15.85
C ILE A 104 13.06 -4.42 -16.51
N ASP A 105 12.43 -5.42 -17.14
CA ASP A 105 13.09 -6.57 -17.75
C ASP A 105 13.97 -6.21 -18.95
N LYS A 106 13.52 -5.27 -19.78
CA LYS A 106 14.27 -4.68 -20.89
C LYS A 106 13.89 -3.22 -21.09
N ASN A 107 14.88 -2.38 -21.41
CA ASN A 107 14.66 -0.93 -21.54
C ASN A 107 15.21 -0.31 -22.82
N LYS A 108 15.79 -1.09 -23.73
CA LYS A 108 16.40 -0.63 -24.99
C LYS A 108 16.11 -1.61 -26.12
N GLU A 109 16.41 -1.20 -27.36
CA GLU A 109 16.20 -2.00 -28.57
C GLU A 109 14.73 -2.39 -28.78
N LEU A 110 13.82 -1.53 -28.30
CA LEU A 110 12.38 -1.79 -28.30
C LEU A 110 11.73 -1.46 -29.64
N SER A 111 10.71 -2.23 -30.00
CA SER A 111 9.82 -2.03 -31.13
C SER A 111 8.37 -1.84 -30.68
N ASN A 112 7.57 -1.12 -31.46
CA ASN A 112 6.12 -1.05 -31.24
C ASN A 112 5.54 -2.47 -31.27
N GLY A 113 4.71 -2.78 -30.27
CA GLY A 113 4.13 -4.12 -30.08
C GLY A 113 4.97 -5.06 -29.21
N ASP A 114 6.19 -4.67 -28.81
CA ASP A 114 6.89 -5.38 -27.74
C ASP A 114 6.13 -5.23 -26.41
N GLU A 115 6.27 -6.21 -25.52
CA GLU A 115 5.89 -6.07 -24.11
C GLU A 115 7.14 -5.90 -23.25
N VAL A 116 7.06 -5.01 -22.26
CA VAL A 116 8.03 -4.87 -21.17
C VAL A 116 7.34 -5.11 -19.84
N VAL A 117 8.04 -5.67 -18.87
CA VAL A 117 7.50 -6.00 -17.55
C VAL A 117 8.21 -5.15 -16.50
N VAL A 118 7.43 -4.32 -15.81
CA VAL A 118 7.91 -3.62 -14.62
C VAL A 118 7.61 -4.49 -13.39
N SER A 119 8.61 -4.69 -12.54
CA SER A 119 8.51 -5.45 -11.29
C SER A 119 8.85 -4.56 -10.09
N VAL A 120 8.15 -4.78 -8.99
CA VAL A 120 8.30 -4.02 -7.74
C VAL A 120 8.64 -4.96 -6.59
N THR A 121 9.45 -4.48 -5.67
CA THR A 121 9.75 -5.12 -4.39
C THR A 121 9.78 -4.04 -3.31
N TYR A 122 9.54 -4.40 -2.05
CA TYR A 122 9.55 -3.48 -0.92
C TYR A 122 9.92 -4.22 0.38
N ASP A 123 10.21 -3.47 1.44
CA ASP A 123 10.41 -4.03 2.79
C ASP A 123 9.06 -4.15 3.51
N GLU A 124 8.57 -5.38 3.67
CA GLU A 124 7.32 -5.68 4.38
C GLU A 124 7.32 -5.13 5.81
N THR A 125 8.45 -5.14 6.50
CA THR A 125 8.55 -4.63 7.88
C THR A 125 8.36 -3.12 7.92
N ALA A 126 8.88 -2.40 6.92
CA ALA A 126 8.70 -0.96 6.80
C ALA A 126 7.24 -0.60 6.50
N ALA A 127 6.60 -1.34 5.58
CA ALA A 127 5.18 -1.18 5.27
C ALA A 127 4.30 -1.46 6.50
N GLU A 128 4.55 -2.56 7.21
CA GLU A 128 3.82 -2.91 8.44
C GLU A 128 4.00 -1.86 9.54
N SER A 129 5.20 -1.31 9.70
CA SER A 129 5.47 -0.23 10.67
C SER A 129 4.69 1.05 10.37
N ALA A 130 4.37 1.29 9.10
CA ALA A 130 3.51 2.38 8.65
C ALA A 130 2.01 2.01 8.66
N GLY A 131 1.65 0.78 9.04
CA GLY A 131 0.27 0.29 8.98
C GLY A 131 -0.25 0.06 7.56
N VAL A 132 0.64 0.04 6.56
CA VAL A 132 0.30 -0.09 5.14
C VAL A 132 0.40 -1.55 4.71
N VAL A 133 -0.55 -1.98 3.88
CA VAL A 133 -0.51 -3.23 3.14
C VAL A 133 -0.49 -2.86 1.67
N PHE A 134 0.59 -3.21 0.97
CA PHE A 134 0.64 -3.04 -0.47
C PHE A 134 -0.06 -4.21 -1.18
N GLY A 135 -0.58 -3.97 -2.38
CA GLY A 135 -1.26 -5.00 -3.19
C GLY A 135 -0.39 -6.23 -3.47
N ASP A 136 -1.05 -7.36 -3.76
CA ASP A 136 -0.39 -8.63 -4.07
C ASP A 136 0.33 -8.63 -5.44
N GLU A 137 0.05 -7.63 -6.29
CA GLU A 137 0.66 -7.54 -7.61
C GLU A 137 2.11 -7.04 -7.52
N THR A 138 3.06 -7.89 -7.92
CA THR A 138 4.49 -7.57 -7.91
C THR A 138 5.04 -7.20 -9.29
N SER A 139 4.23 -7.29 -10.35
CA SER A 139 4.65 -6.92 -11.70
C SER A 139 3.48 -6.55 -12.62
N LYS A 140 3.73 -5.68 -13.60
CA LYS A 140 2.75 -5.23 -14.62
C LYS A 140 3.40 -5.18 -16.00
N SER A 141 2.69 -5.67 -17.03
CA SER A 141 3.10 -5.60 -18.43
C SER A 141 2.68 -4.28 -19.07
N PHE A 142 3.55 -3.70 -19.88
CA PHE A 142 3.30 -2.50 -20.67
C PHE A 142 3.61 -2.78 -22.14
N GLU A 143 2.63 -2.58 -23.01
CA GLU A 143 2.82 -2.68 -24.45
C GLU A 143 3.54 -1.42 -24.97
N VAL A 144 4.65 -1.62 -25.68
CA VAL A 144 5.43 -0.55 -26.30
C VAL A 144 4.65 0.07 -27.44
N LYS A 145 4.35 1.37 -27.34
CA LYS A 145 3.66 2.15 -28.37
C LYS A 145 4.30 3.52 -28.56
N GLY A 146 4.06 4.12 -29.72
CA GLY A 146 4.44 5.51 -30.01
C GLY A 146 5.87 5.72 -30.48
N LEU A 147 6.64 4.64 -30.74
CA LEU A 147 7.97 4.76 -31.33
C LEU A 147 7.87 5.20 -32.80
N LYS A 148 8.84 6.01 -33.24
CA LYS A 148 8.89 6.57 -34.60
C LYS A 148 9.18 5.47 -35.62
N LYS A 149 8.56 5.57 -36.80
CA LYS A 149 8.83 4.67 -37.93
C LYS A 149 10.21 4.88 -38.52
#